data_AF-A0A383CHE3-F1
#
_entry.id   AF-A0A383CHE3-F1
#
_cell.length_a   1.000
_cell.length_b   1.000
_cell.length_c   1.000
_cell.angle_alpha   90.00
_cell.angle_beta   90.00
_cell.angle_gamma   90.00
#
_symmetry.space_group_name_H-M   'P 1'
#
loop_
_entity.id
_entity.type
_entity.pdbx_description
1 polymer ?
#
loop_
_entity_poly.entity_id
_entity_poly.type
_entity_poly.pdbx_seq_one_letter_code
_entity_poly.pdbx_strand_id
1 'polypeptide(L)'
;MTSKIFSLEQKLTDQLVLLKSRFSAVAIKGEFEAEGSSCRDLLRLRRLTVQQNIPLYLKIGGVEALRDLKDAIDLGVDGLIAPMVESAFGVVKFTGAVESIFGKQKLFKSINIETRESVDNIDEILEVAKRK
;
A
#
# COMPACT_ATOMS: atom_id res chain seq x y z
N MET A 1 -16.19 26.42 -11.31
CA MET A 1 -15.59 25.50 -10.31
C MET A 1 -15.22 24.15 -10.92
N THR A 2 -16.14 23.51 -11.64
CA THR A 2 -15.93 22.18 -12.26
C THR A 2 -14.75 22.14 -13.24
N SER A 3 -14.57 23.16 -14.08
CA SER A 3 -13.44 23.26 -15.02
C SER A 3 -12.07 23.29 -14.34
N LYS A 4 -11.98 23.90 -13.14
CA LYS A 4 -10.73 23.96 -12.36
C LYS A 4 -10.40 22.60 -11.72
N ILE A 5 -11.40 21.80 -11.39
CA ILE A 5 -11.19 20.45 -10.85
C ILE A 5 -10.64 19.53 -11.95
N PHE A 6 -11.25 19.54 -13.13
CA PHE A 6 -10.76 18.75 -14.26
C PHE A 6 -9.34 19.15 -14.68
N SER A 7 -8.98 20.44 -14.60
CA SER A 7 -7.63 20.87 -14.91
C SER A 7 -6.59 20.42 -13.89
N LEU A 8 -6.95 20.31 -12.60
CA LEU A 8 -6.05 19.78 -11.57
C LEU A 8 -5.86 18.26 -11.71
N GLU A 9 -6.93 17.52 -12.02
CA GLU A 9 -6.85 16.08 -12.24
C GLU A 9 -5.99 15.74 -13.46
N GLN A 10 -6.12 16.51 -14.54
CA GLN A 10 -5.26 16.37 -15.71
C GLN A 10 -3.79 16.62 -15.36
N LYS A 11 -3.50 17.70 -14.62
CA LYS A 11 -2.14 17.99 -14.16
C LYS A 11 -1.57 16.85 -13.32
N LEU A 12 -2.36 16.27 -12.42
CA LEU A 12 -1.93 15.14 -11.60
C LEU A 12 -1.62 13.91 -12.46
N THR A 13 -2.47 13.65 -13.46
CA THR A 13 -2.25 12.57 -14.43
C THR A 13 -0.96 12.78 -15.21
N ASP A 14 -0.71 13.99 -15.68
CA ASP A 14 0.51 14.34 -16.42
C ASP A 14 1.76 14.11 -15.55
N GLN A 15 1.70 14.43 -14.25
CA GLN A 15 2.80 14.14 -13.31
C GLN A 15 3.01 12.63 -13.12
N LEU A 16 1.94 11.84 -13.00
CA LEU A 16 2.06 10.38 -12.88
C LEU A 16 2.72 9.76 -14.12
N VAL A 17 2.33 10.23 -15.31
CA VAL A 17 2.94 9.79 -16.58
C VAL A 17 4.41 10.19 -16.66
N LEU A 18 4.75 11.41 -16.23
CA LEU A 18 6.12 11.89 -16.17
C LEU A 18 6.97 11.02 -15.24
N LEU A 19 6.50 10.76 -14.02
CA LEU A 19 7.18 9.91 -13.04
C LEU A 19 7.43 8.50 -13.58
N LYS A 20 6.43 7.89 -14.22
CA LYS A 20 6.56 6.56 -14.83
C LYS A 20 7.56 6.56 -15.99
N SER A 21 7.43 7.50 -16.93
CA SER A 21 8.17 7.48 -18.20
C SER A 21 9.60 8.03 -18.12
N ARG A 22 9.85 9.00 -17.24
CA ARG A 22 11.15 9.68 -17.13
C ARG A 22 11.94 9.31 -15.88
N PHE A 23 11.27 8.94 -14.81
CA PHE A 23 11.90 8.67 -13.51
C PHE A 23 11.75 7.22 -13.05
N SER A 24 11.23 6.33 -13.92
CA SER A 24 11.08 4.90 -13.68
C SER A 24 10.30 4.57 -12.41
N ALA A 25 9.33 5.41 -12.05
CA ALA A 25 8.43 5.10 -10.94
C ALA A 25 7.66 3.80 -11.21
N VAL A 26 7.79 2.84 -10.28
CA VAL A 26 7.24 1.48 -10.43
C VAL A 26 5.84 1.32 -9.84
N ALA A 27 5.48 2.14 -8.86
CA ALA A 27 4.20 2.11 -8.16
C ALA A 27 3.95 3.47 -7.50
N ILE A 28 2.69 3.73 -7.14
CA ILE A 28 2.32 4.79 -6.21
C ILE A 28 1.99 4.15 -4.87
N LYS A 29 2.49 4.74 -3.79
CA LYS A 29 2.12 4.39 -2.42
C LYS A 29 1.12 5.43 -1.92
N GLY A 30 -0.02 4.97 -1.40
CA GLY A 30 -0.89 5.77 -0.53
C GLY A 30 -0.93 5.16 0.87
N GLU A 31 -1.35 5.93 1.87
CA GLU A 31 -1.36 5.45 3.25
C GLU A 31 -2.49 6.01 4.11
N PHE A 32 -3.01 5.18 5.01
CA PHE A 32 -3.96 5.62 6.04
C PHE A 32 -3.24 6.22 7.26
N GLU A 33 -2.08 5.68 7.59
CA GLU A 33 -1.37 5.94 8.86
C GLU A 33 -0.84 7.37 8.99
N ALA A 34 -0.02 7.83 8.05
CA ALA A 34 0.69 9.11 8.15
C ALA A 34 0.07 10.24 7.32
N GLU A 35 -0.46 9.93 6.13
CA GLU A 35 -1.21 10.91 5.31
C GLU A 35 -2.62 11.20 5.87
N GLY A 36 -3.21 10.27 6.64
CA GLY A 36 -4.60 10.38 7.05
C GLY A 36 -5.58 10.36 5.87
N SER A 37 -5.18 9.77 4.74
CA SER A 37 -5.97 9.75 3.51
C SER A 37 -7.31 9.06 3.75
N SER A 38 -8.41 9.66 3.31
CA SER A 38 -9.69 8.96 3.37
C SER A 38 -9.77 7.89 2.28
N CYS A 39 -10.64 6.88 2.46
CA CYS A 39 -10.91 5.90 1.39
C CYS A 39 -11.36 6.59 0.08
N ARG A 40 -12.03 7.75 0.17
CA ARG A 40 -12.44 8.54 -1.01
C ARG A 40 -11.25 9.15 -1.75
N ASP A 41 -10.21 9.58 -1.03
CA ASP A 41 -8.99 10.14 -1.63
C ASP A 41 -8.22 9.04 -2.38
N LEU A 42 -8.09 7.87 -1.75
CA LEU A 42 -7.45 6.70 -2.35
C LEU A 42 -8.23 6.16 -3.55
N LEU A 43 -9.57 6.19 -3.53
CA LEU A 43 -10.40 5.78 -4.66
C LEU A 43 -10.17 6.68 -5.89
N ARG A 44 -10.03 8.00 -5.67
CA ARG A 44 -9.69 8.94 -6.73
C ARG A 44 -8.30 8.68 -7.28
N LEU A 45 -7.32 8.46 -6.41
CA LEU A 45 -5.96 8.11 -6.80
C LEU A 45 -5.94 6.80 -7.61
N ARG A 46 -6.65 5.76 -7.14
CA ARG A 46 -6.76 4.47 -7.83
C ARG A 46 -7.28 4.61 -9.25
N ARG A 47 -8.29 5.46 -9.48
CA ARG A 47 -8.81 5.71 -10.83
C ARG A 47 -7.70 6.21 -11.77
N LEU A 48 -6.88 7.15 -11.30
CA LEU A 48 -5.79 7.72 -12.10
C LEU A 48 -4.66 6.71 -12.33
N THR A 49 -4.31 5.94 -11.30
CA THR A 49 -3.22 4.95 -11.42
C THR A 49 -3.59 3.81 -12.37
N VAL A 50 -4.83 3.31 -12.33
CA VAL A 50 -5.33 2.29 -13.26
C VAL A 50 -5.30 2.78 -14.71
N GLN A 51 -5.74 4.02 -14.98
CA GLN A 51 -5.74 4.59 -16.33
C GLN A 51 -4.33 4.64 -16.95
N GLN A 52 -3.30 4.82 -16.11
CA GLN A 52 -1.91 4.87 -16.55
C GLN A 52 -1.17 3.52 -16.38
N ASN A 53 -1.88 2.47 -15.97
CA ASN A 53 -1.33 1.15 -15.64
C ASN A 53 -0.16 1.27 -14.65
N ILE A 54 -0.38 1.99 -13.55
CA ILE A 54 0.57 2.16 -12.45
C ILE A 54 0.02 1.40 -11.24
N PRO A 55 0.79 0.48 -10.63
CA PRO A 55 0.37 -0.20 -9.41
C PRO A 55 0.11 0.79 -8.26
N LEU A 56 -0.93 0.53 -7.48
CA LEU A 56 -1.21 1.23 -6.22
C LEU A 56 -0.93 0.30 -5.04
N TYR A 57 0.02 0.69 -4.20
CA TYR A 57 0.32 0.03 -2.93
C TYR A 57 -0.26 0.84 -1.78
N LEU A 58 -0.86 0.14 -0.83
CA LEU A 58 -1.50 0.77 0.33
C LEU A 58 -0.77 0.38 1.62
N LYS A 59 -0.28 1.38 2.35
CA LYS A 59 0.18 1.21 3.71
C LYS A 59 -1.00 1.28 4.67
N ILE A 60 -1.26 0.19 5.37
CA ILE A 60 -2.34 0.06 6.36
C ILE A 60 -1.91 0.63 7.72
N GLY A 61 -2.83 0.86 8.64
CA GLY A 61 -2.55 1.44 9.96
C GLY A 61 -1.95 0.48 10.99
N GLY A 62 -1.81 -0.82 10.68
CA GLY A 62 -1.27 -1.82 11.59
C GLY A 62 -1.24 -3.21 10.97
N VAL A 63 -0.44 -4.12 11.54
CA VAL A 63 -0.27 -5.49 11.01
C VAL A 63 -1.58 -6.29 10.93
N GLU A 64 -2.58 -5.99 11.76
CA GLU A 64 -3.92 -6.61 11.72
C GLU A 64 -5.04 -5.57 11.52
N ALA A 65 -4.79 -4.48 10.78
CA ALA A 65 -5.81 -3.48 10.50
C ALA A 65 -6.89 -4.01 9.54
N LEU A 66 -7.80 -4.86 10.04
CA LEU A 66 -8.81 -5.58 9.24
C LEU A 66 -9.75 -4.64 8.48
N ARG A 67 -10.03 -3.45 9.03
CA ARG A 67 -10.86 -2.46 8.34
C ARG A 67 -10.13 -1.94 7.10
N ASP A 68 -8.87 -1.57 7.24
CA ASP A 68 -8.03 -1.10 6.15
C ASP A 68 -7.87 -2.17 5.07
N LEU A 69 -7.75 -3.45 5.46
CA LEU A 69 -7.71 -4.57 4.51
C LEU A 69 -9.02 -4.73 3.73
N LYS A 70 -10.17 -4.49 4.36
CA LYS A 70 -11.48 -4.48 3.68
C LYS A 70 -11.60 -3.29 2.73
N ASP A 71 -11.15 -2.12 3.14
CA ASP A 71 -11.11 -0.96 2.25
C ASP A 71 -10.12 -1.19 1.09
N ALA A 72 -9.01 -1.89 1.34
CA ALA A 72 -8.00 -2.23 0.33
C ALA A 72 -8.51 -3.20 -0.73
N ILE A 73 -9.29 -4.22 -0.35
CA ILE A 73 -9.89 -5.15 -1.31
C ILE A 73 -10.93 -4.43 -2.17
N ASP A 74 -11.71 -3.51 -1.60
CA ASP A 74 -12.69 -2.70 -2.33
C ASP A 74 -12.01 -1.70 -3.29
N LEU A 75 -10.87 -1.13 -2.88
CA LEU A 75 -10.02 -0.30 -3.75
C LEU A 75 -9.34 -1.11 -4.86
N GLY A 76 -9.24 -2.43 -4.71
CA GLY A 76 -8.51 -3.30 -5.63
C GLY A 76 -7.04 -2.92 -5.73
N VAL A 77 -6.37 -2.72 -4.58
CA VAL A 77 -4.95 -2.38 -4.54
C VAL A 77 -4.08 -3.51 -5.09
N ASP A 78 -2.91 -3.17 -5.61
CA ASP A 78 -1.97 -4.14 -6.20
C ASP A 78 -0.94 -4.63 -5.16
N GLY A 79 -0.86 -3.95 -4.01
CA GLY A 79 0.05 -4.30 -2.93
C GLY A 79 -0.34 -3.71 -1.58
N LEU A 80 0.15 -4.35 -0.52
CA LEU A 80 -0.03 -3.95 0.87
C LEU A 80 1.31 -3.83 1.58
N ILE A 81 1.39 -2.80 2.43
CA ILE A 81 2.56 -2.50 3.24
C ILE A 81 2.14 -2.49 4.71
N ALA A 82 2.74 -3.36 5.52
CA ALA A 82 2.50 -3.37 6.97
C ALA A 82 3.46 -2.41 7.68
N PRO A 83 2.96 -1.47 8.52
CA PRO A 83 3.80 -0.62 9.36
C PRO A 83 4.32 -1.39 10.59
N MET A 84 5.35 -0.82 11.22
CA MET A 84 5.78 -1.12 12.59
C MET A 84 5.93 -2.63 12.86
N VAL A 85 6.58 -3.37 11.96
CA VAL A 85 6.81 -4.81 12.14
C VAL A 85 8.08 -5.02 12.98
N GLU A 86 7.88 -5.18 14.29
CA GLU A 86 8.98 -5.27 15.26
C GLU A 86 9.40 -6.70 15.63
N SER A 87 8.64 -7.71 15.18
CA SER A 87 8.91 -9.13 15.48
C SER A 87 8.41 -10.06 14.39
N ALA A 88 8.93 -11.29 14.36
CA ALA A 88 8.48 -12.36 13.48
C ALA A 88 6.98 -12.66 13.62
N PHE A 89 6.42 -12.49 14.82
CA PHE A 89 4.99 -12.61 15.07
C PHE A 89 4.17 -11.56 14.30
N GLY A 90 4.68 -10.34 14.16
CA GLY A 90 4.06 -9.29 13.34
C GLY A 90 3.90 -9.70 11.88
N VAL A 91 4.87 -10.43 11.31
CA VAL A 91 4.78 -10.97 9.95
C VAL A 91 3.69 -12.03 9.84
N VAL A 92 3.62 -12.96 10.80
CA VAL A 92 2.57 -14.00 10.83
C VAL A 92 1.19 -13.35 10.89
N LYS A 93 1.05 -12.33 11.72
CA LYS A 93 -0.17 -11.57 11.92
C LYS A 93 -0.60 -10.84 10.65
N PHE A 94 0.32 -10.12 10.02
CA PHE A 94 0.07 -9.46 8.75
C PHE A 94 -0.33 -10.42 7.64
N THR A 95 0.46 -11.46 7.41
CA THR A 95 0.19 -12.43 6.33
C THR A 95 -1.12 -13.19 6.56
N GLY A 96 -1.41 -13.59 7.80
CA GLY A 96 -2.68 -14.23 8.15
C GLY A 96 -3.88 -13.31 7.97
N ALA A 97 -3.77 -12.04 8.37
CA ALA A 97 -4.83 -11.06 8.16
C ALA A 97 -5.10 -10.82 6.66
N VAL A 98 -4.04 -10.68 5.85
CA VAL A 98 -4.17 -10.57 4.39
C VAL A 98 -4.83 -11.81 3.80
N GLU A 99 -4.38 -13.01 4.15
CA GLU A 99 -4.98 -14.28 3.69
C GLU A 99 -6.46 -14.40 4.08
N SER A 100 -6.84 -13.92 5.26
CA SER A 100 -8.24 -13.97 5.71
C SER A 100 -9.20 -13.10 4.88
N ILE A 101 -8.72 -11.99 4.31
CA ILE A 101 -9.53 -11.04 3.55
C ILE A 101 -9.40 -11.28 2.03
N PHE A 102 -8.18 -11.46 1.54
CA PHE A 102 -7.86 -11.60 0.11
C PHE A 102 -7.86 -13.06 -0.37
N GLY A 103 -7.86 -14.03 0.54
CA GLY A 103 -7.77 -15.44 0.20
C GLY A 103 -6.48 -15.77 -0.54
N LYS A 104 -6.61 -16.40 -1.72
CA LYS A 104 -5.48 -16.82 -2.57
C LYS A 104 -5.09 -15.79 -3.64
N GLN A 105 -5.62 -14.56 -3.59
CA GLN A 105 -5.28 -13.53 -4.56
C GLN A 105 -3.79 -13.19 -4.48
N LYS A 106 -3.15 -13.06 -5.64
CA LYS A 106 -1.75 -12.64 -5.71
C LYS A 106 -1.67 -11.15 -5.47
N LEU A 107 -1.00 -10.77 -4.40
CA LEU A 107 -0.84 -9.39 -3.97
C LEU A 107 0.62 -9.15 -3.61
N PHE A 108 1.17 -7.99 -3.97
CA PHE A 108 2.47 -7.59 -3.47
C PHE A 108 2.36 -7.35 -1.96
N LYS A 109 3.27 -7.93 -1.17
CA LYS A 109 3.30 -7.79 0.29
C LYS A 109 4.67 -7.25 0.68
N SER A 110 4.70 -6.19 1.48
CA SER A 110 5.92 -5.72 2.10
C SER A 110 5.68 -5.32 3.55
N ILE A 111 6.76 -5.26 4.31
CA ILE A 111 6.76 -4.84 5.71
C ILE A 111 7.75 -3.69 5.87
N ASN A 112 7.45 -2.78 6.79
CA ASN A 112 8.37 -1.74 7.18
C ASN A 112 9.12 -2.12 8.46
N ILE A 113 10.42 -1.83 8.48
CA ILE A 113 11.31 -1.94 9.63
C ILE A 113 11.60 -0.51 10.10
N GLU A 114 10.96 -0.09 11.18
CA GLU A 114 10.86 1.34 11.56
C GLU A 114 11.46 1.65 12.94
N THR A 115 11.74 0.63 13.73
CA THR A 115 12.24 0.79 15.10
C THR A 115 13.56 0.05 15.31
N ARG A 116 14.32 0.47 16.33
CA ARG A 116 15.53 -0.25 16.74
C ARG A 116 15.24 -1.71 17.06
N GLU A 117 14.14 -1.97 17.76
CA GLU A 117 13.67 -3.34 18.05
C GLU A 117 13.47 -4.15 16.77
N SER A 118 12.87 -3.56 15.74
CA SER A 118 12.70 -4.22 14.43
C SER A 118 14.04 -4.57 13.77
N VAL A 119 15.06 -3.72 13.94
CA VAL A 119 16.41 -3.96 13.42
C VAL A 119 17.12 -5.04 14.22
N ASP A 120 17.02 -5.01 15.55
CA ASP A 120 17.63 -6.00 16.44
C ASP A 120 17.06 -7.41 16.18
N ASN A 121 15.78 -7.50 15.78
CA ASN A 121 15.07 -8.75 15.46
C ASN A 121 15.01 -9.07 13.94
N ILE A 122 15.76 -8.37 13.09
CA ILE A 122 15.56 -8.40 11.63
C ILE A 122 15.73 -9.79 11.01
N ASP A 123 16.69 -10.58 11.50
CA ASP A 123 16.96 -11.92 10.95
C ASP A 123 15.76 -12.85 11.17
N GLU A 124 15.16 -12.82 12.36
CA GLU A 124 13.97 -13.62 12.68
C GLU A 124 12.75 -13.19 11.86
N ILE A 125 12.57 -11.87 11.70
CA ILE A 125 11.50 -11.29 10.87
C ILE A 125 11.63 -11.78 9.42
N LEU A 126 12.83 -11.69 8.83
CA LEU A 126 13.08 -12.07 7.45
C LEU A 126 12.96 -13.59 7.24
N GLU A 127 13.39 -14.40 8.20
CA GLU A 127 13.26 -15.86 8.12
C GLU A 127 11.79 -16.32 8.06
N VAL A 128 10.89 -15.67 8.80
CA VAL A 128 9.45 -15.95 8.70
C VAL A 128 8.87 -15.37 7.40
N ALA A 129 9.28 -14.17 7.00
CA ALA A 129 8.77 -13.53 5.78
C ALA A 129 9.06 -14.34 4.51
N LYS A 130 10.25 -14.96 4.40
CA LYS A 130 10.62 -15.83 3.26
C LYS A 130 9.72 -17.06 3.11
N ARG A 131 9.02 -17.50 4.17
CA ARG A 131 8.20 -18.71 4.19
C ARG A 131 6.73 -18.45 3.83
N LYS A 132 6.34 -17.19 3.56
CA LYS A 132 4.98 -16.70 3.36
C LYS A 132 4.78 -16.03 2.00
#